data_AF-A0A5P6VTL3-F1
#
_entry.id   AF-A0A5P6VTL3-F1
#
_cell.length_a   1.000
_cell.length_b   1.000
_cell.length_c   1.000
_cell.angle_alpha   90.00
_cell.angle_beta   90.00
_cell.angle_gamma   90.00
#
_symmetry.space_group_name_H-M   'P 1'
#
loop_
_entity.id
_entity.type
_entity.pdbx_description
1 polymer ?
#
loop_
_entity_poly.entity_id
_entity_poly.type
_entity_poly.pdbx_seq_one_letter_code
_entity_poly.pdbx_strand_id
1 'polypeptide(L)'
;MSENFDINDNTDLKKALDTIKRGDNKGEVNMAVSAICYNEKGDKYAFVTFSDGVREAEGSVPKCQIIRNNGFAEIEVHQLEKYMRDNLSEIKKMAAGVDIFSAFKK
;
A
#
# COMPACT_ATOMS: atom_id res chain seq x y z
N MET A 1 37.06 40.85 -14.04
CA MET A 1 35.77 40.69 -14.74
C MET A 1 35.32 39.26 -14.45
N SER A 2 34.35 39.09 -13.57
CA SER A 2 33.75 37.79 -13.26
C SER A 2 32.26 37.91 -13.57
N GLU A 3 31.80 37.21 -14.60
CA GLU A 3 30.38 37.08 -14.90
C GLU A 3 29.76 36.16 -13.85
N ASN A 4 28.85 36.71 -13.05
CA ASN A 4 27.99 35.92 -12.19
C ASN A 4 26.94 35.26 -13.09
N PHE A 5 27.02 33.93 -13.23
CA PHE A 5 25.91 33.16 -13.79
C PHE A 5 24.83 33.03 -12.72
N ASP A 6 23.81 33.87 -12.81
CA ASP A 6 22.59 33.77 -12.00
C ASP A 6 21.83 32.49 -12.39
N ILE A 7 22.10 31.40 -11.67
CA ILE A 7 21.31 30.16 -11.76
C ILE A 7 20.11 30.31 -10.83
N ASN A 8 19.04 30.97 -11.28
CA ASN A 8 17.68 30.64 -10.85
C ASN A 8 16.62 31.44 -11.62
N ASP A 9 15.98 30.80 -12.58
CA ASP A 9 14.52 30.63 -12.55
C ASP A 9 14.06 29.72 -13.69
N ASN A 10 14.24 28.41 -13.51
CA ASN A 10 13.46 27.47 -14.30
C ASN A 10 12.16 27.18 -13.56
N THR A 11 11.20 28.08 -13.76
CA THR A 11 9.84 27.98 -13.22
C THR A 11 9.15 26.69 -13.62
N ASP A 12 9.56 26.06 -14.71
CA ASP A 12 8.97 24.82 -15.21
C ASP A 12 9.51 23.60 -14.45
N LEU A 13 10.77 23.62 -14.03
CA LEU A 13 11.33 22.61 -13.12
C LEU A 13 10.70 22.72 -11.72
N LYS A 14 10.52 23.94 -11.20
CA LYS A 14 9.82 24.15 -9.92
C LYS A 14 8.35 23.71 -10.02
N LYS A 15 7.66 24.06 -11.12
CA LYS A 15 6.30 23.58 -11.39
C LYS A 15 6.23 22.07 -11.55
N ALA A 16 7.16 21.45 -12.25
CA ALA A 16 7.21 19.99 -12.40
C ALA A 16 7.46 19.30 -11.06
N LEU A 17 8.41 19.80 -10.25
CA LEU A 17 8.64 19.32 -8.88
C LEU A 17 7.41 19.50 -8.01
N ASP A 18 6.75 20.66 -8.10
CA ASP A 18 5.54 20.93 -7.34
C ASP A 18 4.34 20.13 -7.86
N THR A 19 4.30 19.75 -9.13
CA THR A 19 3.27 18.85 -9.68
C THR A 19 3.53 17.41 -9.23
N ILE A 20 4.80 16.98 -9.12
CA ILE A 20 5.17 15.69 -8.51
C ILE A 20 4.82 15.68 -7.00
N LYS A 21 5.06 16.79 -6.29
CA LYS A 21 4.66 16.97 -4.88
C LYS A 21 3.14 17.13 -4.70
N ARG A 22 2.45 17.67 -5.71
CA ARG A 22 0.98 17.78 -5.83
C ARG A 22 0.38 16.60 -6.60
N GLY A 23 1.04 15.45 -6.60
CA GLY A 23 0.32 14.18 -6.72
C GLY A 23 -0.64 14.13 -5.53
N ASP A 24 -1.84 14.64 -5.75
CA ASP A 24 -2.91 14.76 -4.77
C ASP A 24 -3.03 13.45 -4.00
N ASN A 25 -2.59 13.42 -2.74
CA ASN A 25 -3.04 12.45 -1.73
C ASN A 25 -4.52 12.72 -1.42
N LYS A 26 -5.38 12.64 -2.46
CA LYS A 26 -6.83 12.66 -2.35
C LYS A 26 -7.32 11.24 -2.56
N GLY A 27 -7.10 10.43 -1.54
CA GLY A 27 -7.57 9.07 -1.48
C GLY A 27 -7.00 8.46 -0.22
N GLU A 28 -7.78 8.48 0.86
CA GLU A 28 -7.49 7.66 2.02
C GLU A 28 -7.38 6.20 1.53
N VAL A 29 -6.21 5.59 1.73
CA VAL A 29 -6.01 4.18 1.38
C VAL A 29 -6.57 3.34 2.52
N ASN A 30 -7.69 2.68 2.26
CA ASN A 30 -8.30 1.74 3.19
C ASN A 30 -7.56 0.40 3.16
N MET A 31 -7.55 -0.29 4.30
CA MET A 31 -6.97 -1.63 4.43
C MET A 31 -8.03 -2.60 4.95
N ALA A 32 -8.14 -3.76 4.31
CA ALA A 32 -8.89 -4.91 4.81
C ALA A 32 -7.96 -6.11 4.99
N VAL A 33 -8.24 -6.95 5.98
CA VAL A 33 -7.47 -8.17 6.26
C VAL A 33 -8.44 -9.36 6.25
N SER A 34 -8.10 -10.40 5.49
CA SER A 34 -8.90 -11.62 5.44
C SER A 34 -8.76 -12.44 6.73
N ALA A 35 -9.67 -13.39 6.93
CA ALA A 35 -9.45 -14.45 7.90
C ALA A 35 -8.20 -15.29 7.58
N ILE A 36 -7.73 -16.05 8.57
CA ILE A 36 -6.65 -17.02 8.38
C ILE A 36 -7.13 -18.16 7.48
N CYS A 37 -6.39 -18.40 6.41
CA CYS A 37 -6.50 -19.53 5.50
C CYS A 37 -5.34 -20.51 5.69
N TYR A 38 -5.49 -21.71 5.14
CA TYR A 38 -4.45 -22.74 5.12
C TYR A 38 -4.18 -23.16 3.67
N ASN A 39 -2.91 -23.28 3.30
CA ASN A 39 -2.55 -23.84 2.00
C ASN A 39 -2.60 -25.38 2.05
N GLU A 40 -2.36 -26.03 0.91
CA GLU A 40 -2.34 -27.50 0.82
C GLU A 40 -1.28 -28.17 1.71
N LYS A 41 -0.24 -27.43 2.10
CA LYS A 41 0.83 -27.89 3.00
C LYS A 41 0.47 -27.70 4.48
N GLY A 42 -0.67 -27.05 4.78
CA GLY A 42 -1.09 -26.70 6.14
C GLY A 42 -0.49 -25.40 6.68
N ASP A 43 0.21 -24.62 5.85
CA ASP A 43 0.76 -23.33 6.28
C ASP A 43 -0.33 -22.27 6.35
N LYS A 44 -0.31 -21.48 7.42
CA LYS A 44 -1.23 -20.34 7.62
C LYS A 44 -0.85 -19.17 6.73
N TYR A 45 -1.86 -18.57 6.11
CA TYR A 45 -1.72 -17.29 5.43
C TYR A 45 -2.99 -16.45 5.55
N ALA A 46 -2.87 -15.16 5.25
CA ALA A 46 -4.01 -14.25 5.10
C ALA A 46 -3.70 -13.26 3.97
N PHE A 47 -4.74 -12.63 3.43
CA PHE A 47 -4.62 -11.57 2.45
C PHE A 47 -4.85 -10.20 3.10
N VAL A 48 -4.15 -9.21 2.58
CA VAL A 48 -4.31 -7.79 2.93
C VAL A 48 -4.65 -7.06 1.64
N THR A 49 -5.78 -6.36 1.62
CA THR A 49 -6.21 -5.58 0.47
C THR A 49 -6.11 -4.09 0.80
N PHE A 50 -5.43 -3.35 -0.05
CA PHE A 50 -5.34 -1.89 0.00
C PHE A 50 -6.19 -1.30 -1.13
N SER A 51 -7.04 -0.31 -0.84
CA SER A 51 -7.82 0.37 -1.87
C SER A 51 -8.14 1.82 -1.49
N ASP A 52 -8.11 2.71 -2.48
CA ASP A 52 -8.59 4.09 -2.37
C ASP A 52 -9.94 4.32 -3.05
N GLY A 53 -10.66 3.22 -3.37
CA GLY A 53 -11.94 3.23 -4.09
C GLY A 53 -11.80 3.18 -5.62
N VAL A 54 -10.60 3.41 -6.18
CA VAL A 54 -10.32 3.30 -7.62
C VAL A 54 -9.24 2.28 -7.90
N ARG A 55 -8.15 2.35 -7.13
CA ARG A 55 -7.00 1.44 -7.20
C ARG A 55 -7.14 0.36 -6.16
N GLU A 56 -6.52 -0.78 -6.44
CA GLU A 56 -6.51 -1.92 -5.54
C GLU A 56 -5.16 -2.65 -5.59
N ALA A 57 -4.63 -3.05 -4.44
CA ALA A 57 -3.52 -3.97 -4.35
C ALA A 57 -3.79 -5.03 -3.28
N GLU A 58 -3.47 -6.28 -3.58
CA GLU A 58 -3.61 -7.40 -2.65
C GLU A 58 -2.25 -7.99 -2.36
N GLY A 59 -1.93 -8.14 -1.07
CA GLY A 59 -0.73 -8.78 -0.59
C GLY A 59 -1.01 -9.98 0.30
N SER A 60 0.00 -10.81 0.49
CA SER A 60 -0.10 -12.00 1.36
C SER A 60 0.74 -11.87 2.62
N VAL A 61 0.24 -12.40 3.73
CA VAL A 61 0.92 -12.52 5.03
C VAL A 61 1.09 -14.01 5.33
N PRO A 62 2.29 -14.48 5.74
CA PRO A 62 3.40 -13.70 6.29
C PRO A 62 4.44 -13.19 5.28
N LYS A 63 4.25 -13.40 3.98
CA LYS A 63 5.26 -13.04 2.97
C LYS A 63 5.48 -11.52 2.81
N CYS A 64 4.48 -10.71 3.15
CA CYS A 64 4.48 -9.25 3.01
C CYS A 64 4.84 -8.79 1.60
N GLN A 65 4.25 -9.46 0.61
CA GLN A 65 4.46 -9.22 -0.81
C GLN A 65 3.11 -8.97 -1.47
N ILE A 66 3.05 -7.94 -2.32
CA ILE A 66 1.89 -7.68 -3.19
C ILE A 66 1.88 -8.73 -4.31
N ILE A 67 0.78 -9.46 -4.42
CA ILE A 67 0.58 -10.53 -5.41
C ILE A 67 -0.35 -10.10 -6.55
N ARG A 68 -1.11 -9.01 -6.35
CA ARG A 68 -1.98 -8.40 -7.34
C ARG A 68 -1.94 -6.89 -7.17
N ASN A 69 -1.77 -6.15 -8.26
CA ASN A 69 -1.82 -4.69 -8.25
C ASN A 69 -2.63 -4.19 -9.44
N ASN A 70 -3.61 -3.33 -9.18
CA ASN A 70 -4.43 -2.64 -10.17
C ASN A 70 -4.39 -1.13 -9.87
N GLY A 71 -3.41 -0.45 -10.46
CA GLY A 71 -3.36 1.01 -10.52
C GLY A 71 -2.40 1.71 -9.56
N PHE A 72 -1.82 1.03 -8.56
CA PHE A 72 -0.75 1.62 -7.76
C PHE A 72 0.56 1.64 -8.53
N ALA A 73 1.34 2.71 -8.42
CA ALA A 73 2.68 2.79 -8.97
C ALA A 73 3.64 1.83 -8.23
N GLU A 74 4.73 1.43 -8.88
CA GLU A 74 5.72 0.52 -8.31
C GLU A 74 6.30 1.02 -6.97
N ILE A 75 6.56 2.33 -6.87
CA ILE A 75 7.02 2.95 -5.62
C ILE A 75 5.98 2.84 -4.50
N GLU A 76 4.69 2.96 -4.82
CA GLU A 76 3.60 2.80 -3.85
C GLU A 76 3.49 1.33 -3.42
N VAL A 77 3.61 0.39 -4.36
CA VAL A 77 3.65 -1.06 -4.05
C VAL A 77 4.76 -1.36 -3.04
N HIS A 78 5.97 -0.84 -3.24
CA HIS A 78 7.06 -1.04 -2.28
C HIS A 78 6.77 -0.42 -0.90
N GLN A 79 6.06 0.71 -0.85
CA GLN A 79 5.62 1.30 0.41
C GLN A 79 4.57 0.45 1.11
N LEU A 80 3.60 -0.11 0.37
CA LEU A 80 2.60 -1.03 0.92
C LEU A 80 3.25 -2.31 1.47
N GLU A 81 4.18 -2.91 0.75
CA GLU A 81 4.93 -4.08 1.22
C GLU A 81 5.77 -3.76 2.45
N LYS A 82 6.40 -2.57 2.49
CA LYS A 82 7.13 -2.10 3.68
C LYS A 82 6.19 -1.96 4.87
N TYR A 83 5.03 -1.33 4.67
CA TYR A 83 3.99 -1.21 5.70
C TYR A 83 3.56 -2.58 6.24
N MET A 84 3.35 -3.58 5.36
CA MET A 84 3.01 -4.94 5.76
C MET A 84 4.11 -5.59 6.62
N ARG A 85 5.39 -5.35 6.31
CA ARG A 85 6.52 -5.87 7.09
C ARG A 85 6.60 -5.20 8.46
N ASP A 86 6.52 -3.88 8.49
CA ASP A 86 6.63 -3.09 9.72
C ASP A 86 5.47 -3.38 10.69
N ASN A 87 4.28 -3.67 10.18
CA ASN A 87 3.06 -3.93 10.96
C ASN A 87 2.65 -5.41 10.98
N LEU A 88 3.56 -6.32 10.62
CA LEU A 88 3.26 -7.75 10.44
C LEU A 88 2.57 -8.39 11.66
N SER A 89 3.01 -8.06 12.88
CA SER A 89 2.46 -8.61 14.11
C SER A 89 0.99 -8.20 14.30
N GLU A 90 0.67 -6.95 14.00
CA GLU A 90 -0.69 -6.41 14.13
C GLU A 90 -1.61 -6.98 13.06
N ILE A 91 -1.17 -7.05 11.80
CA ILE A 91 -1.94 -7.65 10.72
C ILE A 91 -2.25 -9.12 11.01
N LYS A 92 -1.30 -9.88 11.58
CA LYS A 92 -1.55 -11.26 12.03
C LYS A 92 -2.62 -11.34 13.12
N LYS A 93 -2.66 -10.39 14.06
CA LYS A 93 -3.71 -10.32 15.08
C LYS A 93 -5.07 -9.99 14.46
N MET A 94 -5.12 -9.05 13.52
CA MET A 94 -6.34 -8.72 12.77
C MET A 94 -6.90 -9.96 12.08
N ALA A 95 -6.07 -10.68 11.31
CA ALA A 95 -6.48 -11.91 10.62
C ALA A 95 -7.01 -12.99 11.58
N ALA A 96 -6.38 -13.14 12.75
CA ALA A 96 -6.81 -14.08 13.77
C ALA A 96 -8.14 -13.69 14.44
N GLY A 97 -8.51 -12.40 14.41
CA GLY A 97 -9.73 -11.87 14.98
C GLY A 97 -10.95 -11.95 14.05
N VAL A 98 -10.77 -12.29 12.77
CA VAL A 98 -11.89 -12.40 11.82
C VAL A 98 -12.67 -13.70 12.07
N ASP A 99 -13.87 -13.59 12.66
CA ASP A 99 -14.83 -14.69 12.76
C ASP A 99 -15.68 -14.77 11.49
N ILE A 100 -15.37 -15.72 10.59
CA ILE A 100 -16.13 -15.94 9.35
C ILE A 100 -17.60 -16.27 9.63
N PHE A 101 -17.89 -16.93 10.76
CA PHE A 101 -19.26 -17.33 11.10
C PHE A 101 -20.10 -16.18 11.63
N SER A 102 -19.48 -15.05 12.01
CA SER A 102 -20.20 -13.87 12.47
C SER A 102 -21.15 -13.31 11.40
N ALA A 103 -20.80 -13.42 10.11
CA ALA A 103 -21.62 -12.97 8.99
C ALA A 103 -22.93 -13.79 8.81
N PHE A 104 -23.02 -14.97 9.42
CA PHE A 104 -24.17 -15.87 9.32
C PHE A 104 -25.06 -15.88 10.57
N LYS A 105 -24.65 -15.18 11.64
CA LYS A 105 -25.44 -15.05 12.87
C LYS A 105 -26.44 -13.89 12.68
N LYS A 106 -27.70 -14.22 12.42
CA LYS A 106 -28.84 -13.28 12.48
C LYS A 106 -29.33 -13.09 13.91
#